data_AF-A0A5B8T067-F1
#
_entry.id   AF-A0A5B8T067-F1
#
_cell.length_a   1.000
_cell.length_b   1.000
_cell.length_c   1.000
_cell.angle_alpha   90.00
_cell.angle_beta   90.00
_cell.angle_gamma   90.00
#
_symmetry.space_group_name_H-M   'P 1'
#
loop_
_entity.id
_entity.type
_entity.pdbx_description
1 polymer ?
#
loop_
_entity_poly.entity_id
_entity_poly.type
_entity_poly.pdbx_seq_one_letter_code
_entity_poly.pdbx_strand_id
1 'polypeptide(L)'
;MQGSRTLRAKLNVIVSVGTYFFQLLLSMAVRTVFIQKLGSEYLGLNGVLTSTLSMLSLADLGLDSIFVYSLFKPLTENDEDKVKGILNLYKRTYHVIFLIVLVFGLVLALFLPSIVGKKGMDLPSVYSIYFLFLANASFSYLLSYNRATLNANQEGYIVNGVTSVVLLVMNALQLVLLFLIPNPVIYASLQLLGTVASNFVIWFIVMRRYPTLQDTSGYMVTRLEKVRIFKNSVGGFSSKIGSLIVFGSDNIILSLFTDLATVGIYSNYSVITNAIQTILQKVSSALTPSVGNLGVERDSEKNRIVLTEIIFILYTLIAGGYAIYLVVLSPFMRMWVGERSVFGVQAETLISIVLILQLVRVPFWIYIDAFGLQWVQRWKSIIEAFVNIFLTLLFVGPFKLGVNGVLLGTILSTAMTVSWIEPFVIYKYPLKGNFQGVSELLCKFGLLFGIQTFLGYLGETYLGGNSLISIMGKVAMMLLLSAAMIIIMFGRSNYFLVLKKRLFK
;
A
#
# COMPACT_ATOMS: atom_id res chain seq x y z
N MET A 1 -28.80 -12.21 21.47
CA MET A 1 -27.32 -12.10 21.48
C MET A 1 -26.68 -11.83 20.09
N GLN A 2 -27.23 -12.29 18.96
CA GLN A 2 -26.67 -11.98 17.62
C GLN A 2 -26.75 -10.49 17.22
N GLY A 3 -27.80 -9.76 17.61
CA GLY A 3 -27.95 -8.31 17.34
C GLY A 3 -26.85 -7.43 17.95
N SER A 4 -26.26 -7.84 19.09
CA SER A 4 -25.13 -7.13 19.69
C SER A 4 -23.83 -7.32 18.92
N ARG A 5 -23.65 -8.46 18.22
CA ARG A 5 -22.43 -8.73 17.44
C ARG A 5 -22.45 -8.00 16.11
N THR A 6 -23.59 -7.96 15.42
CA THR A 6 -23.76 -7.18 14.18
C THR A 6 -23.68 -5.68 14.43
N LEU A 7 -24.23 -5.16 15.54
CA LEU A 7 -24.10 -3.75 15.91
C LEU A 7 -22.64 -3.36 16.21
N ARG A 8 -21.93 -4.18 17.00
CA ARG A 8 -20.50 -3.96 17.31
C ARG A 8 -19.61 -4.05 16.06
N ALA A 9 -19.89 -4.99 15.16
CA ALA A 9 -19.19 -5.10 13.88
C ALA A 9 -19.42 -3.87 12.99
N LYS A 10 -20.66 -3.38 12.88
CA LYS A 10 -21.00 -2.15 12.15
C LYS A 10 -20.31 -0.92 12.74
N LEU A 11 -20.36 -0.74 14.06
CA LEU A 11 -19.67 0.34 14.75
C LEU A 11 -18.16 0.30 14.50
N ASN A 12 -17.55 -0.90 14.55
CA ASN A 12 -16.12 -1.05 14.33
C ASN A 12 -15.71 -0.66 12.89
N VAL A 13 -16.53 -1.03 11.89
CA VAL A 13 -16.31 -0.61 10.50
C VAL A 13 -16.47 0.91 10.35
N ILE A 14 -17.53 1.49 10.89
CA ILE A 14 -17.79 2.95 10.81
C ILE A 14 -16.64 3.72 11.47
N VAL A 15 -16.20 3.33 12.66
CA VAL A 15 -15.07 3.96 13.36
C VAL A 15 -13.79 3.79 12.54
N SER A 16 -13.47 2.58 12.09
CA SER A 16 -12.23 2.31 11.33
C SER A 16 -12.16 3.02 9.97
N VAL A 17 -13.30 3.20 9.31
CA VAL A 17 -13.40 3.94 8.04
C VAL A 17 -13.39 5.44 8.31
N GLY A 18 -14.13 5.91 9.30
CA GLY A 18 -14.17 7.32 9.71
C GLY A 18 -12.80 7.84 10.16
N THR A 19 -12.09 7.09 11.02
CA THR A 19 -10.73 7.43 11.46
C THR A 19 -9.77 7.50 10.27
N TYR A 20 -9.88 6.57 9.31
CA TYR A 20 -9.05 6.57 8.11
C TYR A 20 -9.29 7.81 7.24
N PHE A 21 -10.56 8.17 6.97
CA PHE A 21 -10.87 9.38 6.20
C PHE A 21 -10.42 10.66 6.92
N PHE A 22 -10.58 10.72 8.23
CA PHE A 22 -10.09 11.86 9.01
C PHE A 22 -8.56 12.00 8.93
N GLN A 23 -7.82 10.88 9.05
CA GLN A 23 -6.37 10.86 8.87
C GLN A 23 -5.95 11.28 7.47
N LEU A 24 -6.67 10.81 6.44
CA LEU A 24 -6.42 11.17 5.05
C LEU A 24 -6.60 12.69 4.85
N LEU A 25 -7.74 13.25 5.26
CA LEU A 25 -8.01 14.69 5.12
C LEU A 25 -6.99 15.55 5.88
N LEU A 26 -6.61 15.15 7.09
CA LEU A 26 -5.57 15.85 7.85
C LEU A 26 -4.21 15.79 7.14
N SER A 27 -3.82 14.62 6.63
CA SER A 27 -2.57 14.48 5.87
C SER A 27 -2.56 15.33 4.59
N MET A 28 -3.71 15.46 3.93
CA MET A 28 -3.87 16.29 2.74
C MET A 28 -3.77 17.78 3.08
N ALA A 29 -4.34 18.21 4.22
CA ALA A 29 -4.23 19.57 4.71
C ALA A 29 -2.77 19.92 5.09
N VAL A 30 -2.09 19.05 5.84
CA VAL A 30 -0.65 19.18 6.14
C VAL A 30 0.15 19.31 4.86
N ARG A 31 -0.16 18.48 3.86
CA ARG A 31 0.55 18.49 2.58
C ARG A 31 0.33 19.78 1.78
N THR A 32 -0.88 20.31 1.74
CA THR A 32 -1.17 21.60 1.09
C THR A 32 -0.34 22.72 1.72
N VAL A 33 -0.33 22.81 3.06
CA VAL A 33 0.43 23.83 3.78
C VAL A 33 1.94 23.62 3.60
N PHE A 34 2.40 22.37 3.61
CA PHE A 34 3.80 22.03 3.35
C PHE A 34 4.26 22.55 1.98
N ILE A 35 3.48 22.29 0.92
CA ILE A 35 3.79 22.77 -0.43
C ILE A 35 3.82 24.31 -0.47
N GLN A 36 2.85 24.97 0.15
CA GLN A 36 2.75 26.44 0.15
C GLN A 36 3.89 27.11 0.94
N LYS A 37 4.36 26.49 2.02
CA LYS A 37 5.34 27.09 2.95
C LYS A 37 6.78 26.69 2.65
N LEU A 38 7.01 25.46 2.22
CA LEU A 38 8.34 24.90 1.99
C LEU A 38 8.63 24.64 0.51
N GLY A 39 7.62 24.37 -0.31
CA GLY A 39 7.78 24.12 -1.74
C GLY A 39 7.80 22.64 -2.13
N SER A 40 7.66 22.37 -3.42
CA SER A 40 7.58 21.03 -4.00
C SER A 40 8.91 20.27 -3.98
N GLU A 41 10.04 20.97 -3.96
CA GLU A 41 11.38 20.36 -3.92
C GLU A 41 11.64 19.66 -2.58
N TYR A 42 11.29 20.28 -1.44
CA TYR A 42 11.35 19.62 -0.13
C TYR A 42 10.38 18.45 -0.01
N LEU A 43 9.24 18.52 -0.71
CA LEU A 43 8.29 17.42 -0.74
C LEU A 43 8.83 16.23 -1.54
N GLY A 44 9.47 16.53 -2.67
CA GLY A 44 10.26 15.57 -3.44
C GLY A 44 11.35 14.93 -2.61
N LEU A 45 12.13 15.75 -1.90
CA LEU A 45 13.17 15.27 -0.98
C LEU A 45 12.59 14.28 0.04
N ASN A 46 11.48 14.63 0.69
CA ASN A 46 10.79 13.69 1.60
C ASN A 46 10.42 12.37 0.92
N GLY A 47 9.89 12.43 -0.31
CA GLY A 47 9.52 11.26 -1.10
C GLY A 47 10.73 10.36 -1.41
N VAL A 48 11.83 10.96 -1.90
CA VAL A 48 13.08 10.26 -2.21
C VAL A 48 13.67 9.63 -0.96
N LEU A 49 13.81 10.40 0.13
CA LEU A 49 14.38 9.90 1.39
C LEU A 49 13.56 8.77 1.99
N THR A 50 12.23 8.89 1.98
CA THR A 50 11.32 7.82 2.43
C THR A 50 11.52 6.56 1.60
N SER A 51 11.53 6.69 0.27
CA SER A 51 11.73 5.57 -0.65
C SER A 51 13.11 4.91 -0.47
N THR A 52 14.19 5.69 -0.44
CA THR A 52 15.56 5.19 -0.24
C THR A 52 15.70 4.45 1.09
N LEU A 53 15.23 5.03 2.19
CA LEU A 53 15.40 4.41 3.51
C LEU A 53 14.42 3.24 3.73
N SER A 54 13.23 3.26 3.12
CA SER A 54 12.33 2.10 3.15
C SER A 54 12.91 0.89 2.43
N MET A 55 13.80 1.05 1.43
CA MET A 55 14.53 -0.09 0.85
C MET A 55 15.44 -0.78 1.87
N LEU A 56 15.95 -0.06 2.88
CA LEU A 56 16.72 -0.68 3.97
C LEU A 56 15.85 -1.60 4.84
N SER A 57 14.52 -1.47 4.79
CA SER A 57 13.61 -2.38 5.49
C SER A 57 13.67 -3.82 4.98
N LEU A 58 14.30 -4.05 3.83
CA LEU A 58 14.65 -5.40 3.37
C LEU A 58 15.50 -6.17 4.38
N ALA A 59 16.29 -5.48 5.22
CA ALA A 59 17.07 -6.09 6.29
C ALA A 59 16.22 -6.87 7.30
N ASP A 60 14.95 -6.49 7.49
CA ASP A 60 14.01 -7.20 8.35
C ASP A 60 13.54 -8.54 7.74
N LEU A 61 13.69 -8.77 6.43
CA LEU A 61 13.30 -10.01 5.74
C LEU A 61 11.84 -10.47 5.96
N GLY A 62 10.97 -9.62 6.54
CA GLY A 62 9.62 -10.01 6.95
C GLY A 62 9.58 -10.84 8.24
N LEU A 63 10.57 -10.70 9.13
CA LEU A 63 10.67 -11.46 10.37
C LEU A 63 9.58 -11.10 11.39
N ASP A 64 8.98 -9.91 11.31
CA ASP A 64 7.93 -9.46 12.24
C ASP A 64 6.77 -10.46 12.33
N SER A 65 6.16 -10.78 11.20
CA SER A 65 4.98 -11.66 11.13
C SER A 65 5.30 -13.08 11.60
N ILE A 66 6.53 -13.52 11.41
CA ILE A 66 7.02 -14.85 11.78
C ILE A 66 7.20 -14.93 13.28
N PHE A 67 7.77 -13.89 13.89
CA PHE A 67 7.87 -13.85 15.34
C PHE A 67 6.49 -13.78 16.00
N VAL A 68 5.57 -12.95 15.49
CA VAL A 68 4.18 -12.91 15.97
C VAL A 68 3.52 -14.28 15.86
N TYR A 69 3.66 -14.96 14.72
CA TYR A 69 3.14 -16.31 14.54
C TYR A 69 3.75 -17.34 15.50
N SER A 70 5.06 -17.26 15.71
CA SER A 70 5.80 -18.17 16.60
C SER A 70 5.39 -18.01 18.06
N LEU A 71 4.87 -16.85 18.45
CA LEU A 71 4.34 -16.58 19.79
C LEU A 71 2.94 -17.16 20.03
N PHE A 72 2.13 -17.39 18.99
CA PHE A 72 0.75 -17.84 19.17
C PHE A 72 0.65 -19.16 19.96
N LYS A 73 1.41 -20.18 19.54
CA LYS A 73 1.35 -21.51 20.17
C LYS A 73 1.81 -21.47 21.64
N PRO A 74 2.99 -20.94 21.99
CA PRO A 74 3.43 -20.83 23.38
C PRO A 74 2.49 -20.01 24.26
N LEU A 75 1.88 -18.94 23.74
CA LEU A 75 0.88 -18.15 24.48
C LEU A 75 -0.38 -18.97 24.78
N THR A 76 -0.88 -19.76 23.82
CA THR A 76 -2.04 -20.63 24.07
C THR A 76 -1.75 -21.78 25.02
N GLU A 77 -0.49 -22.24 25.09
CA GLU A 77 -0.04 -23.30 25.98
C GLU A 77 0.40 -22.76 27.36
N ASN A 78 0.36 -21.44 27.57
CA ASN A 78 0.88 -20.75 28.76
C ASN A 78 2.35 -21.09 29.09
N ASP A 79 3.16 -21.36 28.05
CA ASP A 79 4.60 -21.65 28.19
C ASP A 79 5.38 -20.32 28.22
N GLU A 80 5.38 -19.67 29.39
CA GLU A 80 6.02 -18.35 29.57
C GLU A 80 7.52 -18.37 29.25
N ASP A 81 8.23 -19.43 29.63
CA ASP A 81 9.68 -19.56 29.40
C ASP A 81 9.99 -19.55 27.91
N LYS A 82 9.18 -20.25 27.11
CA LYS A 82 9.29 -20.24 25.67
C LYS A 82 8.89 -18.91 25.05
N VAL A 83 7.83 -18.27 25.55
CA VAL A 83 7.45 -16.90 25.13
C VAL A 83 8.62 -15.94 25.36
N LYS A 84 9.23 -15.96 26.55
CA LYS A 84 10.41 -15.14 26.89
C LYS A 84 11.59 -15.44 25.99
N GLY A 85 11.86 -16.72 25.71
CA GLY A 85 12.90 -17.13 24.78
C GLY A 85 12.71 -16.56 23.38
N ILE A 86 11.48 -16.65 22.83
CA ILE A 86 11.15 -16.10 21.52
C ILE A 86 11.23 -14.58 21.51
N LEU A 87 10.75 -13.89 22.56
CA LEU A 87 10.85 -12.44 22.70
C LEU A 87 12.31 -11.96 22.82
N ASN A 88 13.16 -12.70 23.53
CA ASN A 88 14.61 -12.43 23.59
C ASN A 88 15.24 -12.54 22.20
N LEU A 89 14.91 -13.61 21.46
CA LEU A 89 15.39 -13.81 20.10
C LEU A 89 14.91 -12.68 19.19
N TYR A 90 13.63 -12.30 19.25
CA TYR A 90 13.08 -11.14 18.52
C TYR A 90 13.91 -9.90 18.83
N LYS A 91 14.00 -9.51 20.10
CA LYS A 91 14.68 -8.29 20.55
C LYS A 91 16.12 -8.23 20.03
N ARG A 92 16.89 -9.32 20.16
CA ARG A 92 18.27 -9.40 19.66
C ARG A 92 18.32 -9.26 18.14
N THR A 93 17.45 -9.95 17.41
CA THR A 93 17.39 -9.86 15.95
C THR A 93 17.06 -8.44 15.48
N TYR A 94 16.12 -7.75 16.13
CA TYR A 94 15.72 -6.40 15.73
C TYR A 94 16.71 -5.32 16.15
N HIS A 95 17.48 -5.52 17.22
CA HIS A 95 18.63 -4.66 17.53
C HIS A 95 19.73 -4.80 16.47
N VAL A 96 19.97 -6.01 15.96
CA VAL A 96 20.89 -6.22 14.83
C VAL A 96 20.36 -5.53 13.57
N ILE A 97 19.06 -5.65 13.27
CA ILE A 97 18.44 -4.94 12.13
C ILE A 97 18.56 -3.42 12.30
N PHE A 98 18.31 -2.87 13.50
CA PHE A 98 18.53 -1.45 13.80
C PHE A 98 19.96 -1.02 13.44
N LEU A 99 20.98 -1.79 13.87
CA LEU A 99 22.37 -1.49 13.55
C LEU A 99 22.68 -1.61 12.05
N ILE A 100 22.14 -2.62 11.39
CA ILE A 100 22.28 -2.80 9.93
C ILE A 100 21.70 -1.58 9.20
N VAL A 101 20.45 -1.19 9.49
CA VAL A 101 19.80 -0.03 8.86
C VAL A 101 20.58 1.25 9.14
N LEU A 102 21.06 1.44 10.36
CA LEU A 102 21.85 2.60 10.73
C LEU A 102 23.17 2.65 9.95
N VAL A 103 23.94 1.56 9.92
CA VAL A 103 25.25 1.49 9.24
C VAL A 103 25.09 1.65 7.73
N PHE A 104 24.17 0.91 7.09
CA PHE A 104 23.94 1.04 5.66
C PHE A 104 23.39 2.43 5.30
N GLY A 105 22.54 3.02 6.15
CA GLY A 105 22.11 4.40 6.00
C GLY A 105 23.26 5.40 6.09
N LEU A 106 24.17 5.24 7.05
CA LEU A 106 25.36 6.10 7.12
C LEU A 106 26.23 5.98 5.86
N VAL A 107 26.37 4.78 5.29
CA VAL A 107 27.05 4.58 3.99
C VAL A 107 26.29 5.27 2.86
N LEU A 108 24.96 5.17 2.82
CA LEU A 108 24.13 5.84 1.81
C LEU A 108 24.23 7.37 1.87
N ALA A 109 24.56 7.96 3.02
CA ALA A 109 24.80 9.40 3.13
C ALA A 109 25.94 9.89 2.21
N LEU A 110 26.92 9.02 1.92
CA LEU A 110 28.00 9.32 0.96
C LEU A 110 27.50 9.43 -0.48
N PHE A 111 26.44 8.69 -0.81
CA PHE A 111 25.79 8.69 -2.13
C PHE A 111 24.61 9.64 -2.22
N LEU A 112 24.31 10.40 -1.15
CA LEU A 112 23.19 11.32 -1.11
C LEU A 112 23.20 12.35 -2.25
N PRO A 113 24.35 12.96 -2.64
CA PRO A 113 24.39 13.87 -3.78
C PRO A 113 24.01 13.21 -5.10
N SER A 114 24.30 11.92 -5.28
CA SER A 114 23.90 11.17 -6.46
C SER A 114 22.40 10.88 -6.44
N ILE A 115 21.84 10.51 -5.28
CA ILE A 115 20.42 10.16 -5.12
C ILE A 115 19.50 11.36 -5.31
N VAL A 116 19.86 12.48 -4.69
CA VAL A 116 19.04 13.71 -4.62
C VAL A 116 19.36 14.68 -5.77
N GLY A 117 20.50 14.50 -6.43
CA GLY A 117 20.97 15.35 -7.52
C GLY A 117 21.54 16.69 -7.03
N LYS A 118 22.32 17.36 -7.90
CA LYS A 118 23.01 18.63 -7.56
C LYS A 118 22.05 19.71 -7.06
N LYS A 119 20.96 19.97 -7.81
CA LYS A 119 19.94 20.95 -7.42
C LYS A 119 19.27 20.63 -6.09
N GLY A 120 19.07 19.35 -5.79
CA GLY A 120 18.48 18.94 -4.53
C GLY A 120 19.45 19.11 -3.35
N MET A 121 20.76 19.03 -3.58
CA MET A 121 21.78 19.34 -2.56
C MET A 121 21.90 20.83 -2.25
N ASP A 122 21.46 21.70 -3.16
CA ASP A 122 21.41 23.15 -2.93
C ASP A 122 20.32 23.54 -1.91
N LEU A 123 19.38 22.64 -1.61
CA LEU A 123 18.36 22.86 -0.59
C LEU A 123 19.01 22.98 0.80
N PRO A 124 18.61 24.00 1.59
CA PRO A 124 19.08 24.12 2.97
C PRO A 124 18.75 22.87 3.81
N SER A 125 19.70 22.45 4.63
CA SER A 125 19.54 21.40 5.65
C SER A 125 19.28 19.97 5.14
N VAL A 126 19.62 19.65 3.89
CA VAL A 126 19.41 18.31 3.31
C VAL A 126 20.00 17.18 4.15
N TYR A 127 21.25 17.30 4.61
CA TYR A 127 21.87 16.30 5.48
C TYR A 127 21.17 16.17 6.83
N SER A 128 20.74 17.28 7.44
CA SER A 128 20.00 17.25 8.70
C SER A 128 18.67 16.50 8.56
N ILE A 129 17.94 16.76 7.47
CA ILE A 129 16.70 16.05 7.14
C ILE A 129 17.01 14.56 6.89
N TYR A 130 18.06 14.26 6.13
CA TYR A 130 18.50 12.88 5.88
C TYR A 130 18.73 12.10 7.18
N PHE A 131 19.53 12.65 8.11
CA PHE A 131 19.84 11.95 9.36
C PHE A 131 18.62 11.81 10.27
N LEU A 132 17.67 12.75 10.25
CA LEU A 132 16.39 12.61 10.95
C LEU A 132 15.55 11.48 10.37
N PHE A 133 15.49 11.36 9.05
CA PHE A 133 14.79 10.25 8.39
C PHE A 133 15.49 8.91 8.63
N LEU A 134 16.82 8.87 8.61
CA LEU A 134 17.61 7.66 8.93
C LEU A 134 17.40 7.23 10.38
N ALA A 135 17.42 8.19 11.31
CA ALA A 135 17.07 7.92 12.71
C ALA A 135 15.66 7.35 12.79
N ASN A 136 14.68 8.00 12.14
CA ASN A 136 13.29 7.55 12.16
C ASN A 136 13.15 6.10 11.64
N ALA A 137 13.78 5.78 10.52
CA ALA A 137 13.79 4.44 9.94
C ALA A 137 14.45 3.42 10.89
N SER A 138 15.60 3.75 11.47
CA SER A 138 16.33 2.86 12.37
C SER A 138 15.55 2.62 13.67
N PHE A 139 15.14 3.69 14.37
CA PHE A 139 14.42 3.61 15.65
C PHE A 139 13.06 2.89 15.56
N SER A 140 12.48 2.76 14.36
CA SER A 140 11.28 1.96 14.15
C SER A 140 11.46 0.48 14.56
N TYR A 141 12.68 -0.06 14.45
CA TYR A 141 12.98 -1.47 14.78
C TYR A 141 13.25 -1.72 16.27
N LEU A 142 13.78 -0.72 16.99
CA LEU A 142 14.37 -0.91 18.32
C LEU A 142 13.39 -1.51 19.35
N LEU A 143 12.12 -1.09 19.30
CA LEU A 143 11.07 -1.50 20.25
C LEU A 143 9.93 -2.31 19.59
N SER A 144 10.14 -2.82 18.37
CA SER A 144 9.11 -3.52 17.60
C SER A 144 8.58 -4.78 18.30
N TYR A 145 9.42 -5.48 19.08
CA TYR A 145 9.02 -6.69 19.83
C TYR A 145 7.85 -6.44 20.82
N ASN A 146 7.68 -5.22 21.33
CA ASN A 146 6.53 -4.88 22.18
C ASN A 146 5.22 -4.89 21.39
N ARG A 147 5.24 -4.40 20.14
CA ARG A 147 4.08 -4.47 19.24
C ARG A 147 3.71 -5.92 18.96
N ALA A 148 4.72 -6.76 18.72
CA ALA A 148 4.51 -8.18 18.49
C ALA A 148 3.87 -8.90 19.68
N THR A 149 4.26 -8.54 20.92
CA THR A 149 3.67 -9.09 22.15
C THR A 149 2.16 -8.82 22.21
N LEU A 150 1.74 -7.58 21.92
CA LEU A 150 0.31 -7.22 21.88
C LEU A 150 -0.42 -7.90 20.72
N ASN A 151 0.18 -7.92 19.53
CA ASN A 151 -0.41 -8.56 18.35
C ASN A 151 -0.60 -10.07 18.53
N ALA A 152 0.37 -10.75 19.15
CA ALA A 152 0.31 -12.18 19.44
C ALA A 152 -0.81 -12.51 20.46
N ASN A 153 -1.11 -11.59 21.38
CA ASN A 153 -2.21 -11.69 22.34
C ASN A 153 -3.55 -11.17 21.78
N GLN A 154 -3.69 -10.96 20.47
CA GLN A 154 -4.89 -10.41 19.81
C GLN A 154 -5.26 -8.99 20.28
N GLU A 155 -4.33 -8.27 20.90
CA GLU A 155 -4.49 -6.88 21.34
C GLU A 155 -4.03 -5.85 20.31
N GLY A 156 -3.99 -6.24 19.02
CA GLY A 156 -3.55 -5.35 17.93
C GLY A 156 -4.38 -4.07 17.79
N TYR A 157 -5.61 -4.04 18.32
CA TYR A 157 -6.41 -2.82 18.41
C TYR A 157 -5.74 -1.73 19.27
N ILE A 158 -4.93 -2.10 20.28
CA ILE A 158 -4.15 -1.16 21.10
C ILE A 158 -3.02 -0.56 20.27
N VAL A 159 -2.28 -1.40 19.55
CA VAL A 159 -1.19 -0.96 18.66
C VAL A 159 -1.74 0.01 17.61
N ASN A 160 -2.85 -0.35 16.97
CA ASN A 160 -3.52 0.50 15.98
C ASN A 160 -4.06 1.80 16.59
N GLY A 161 -4.65 1.74 17.78
CA GLY A 161 -5.18 2.91 18.49
C GLY A 161 -4.09 3.90 18.86
N VAL A 162 -3.01 3.45 19.52
CA VAL A 162 -1.87 4.30 19.89
C VAL A 162 -1.22 4.90 18.65
N THR A 163 -0.96 4.09 17.63
CA THR A 163 -0.32 4.57 16.38
C THR A 163 -1.21 5.61 15.68
N SER A 164 -2.52 5.39 15.64
CA SER A 164 -3.47 6.32 15.03
C SER A 164 -3.55 7.65 15.77
N VAL A 165 -3.61 7.62 17.11
CA VAL A 165 -3.67 8.85 17.92
C VAL A 165 -2.37 9.63 17.80
N VAL A 166 -1.22 8.97 17.91
CA VAL A 166 0.09 9.64 17.76
C VAL A 166 0.22 10.26 16.37
N LEU A 167 -0.17 9.54 15.31
CA LEU A 167 -0.16 10.09 13.95
C LEU A 167 -1.03 11.35 13.82
N LEU A 168 -2.25 11.33 14.38
CA LEU A 168 -3.15 12.49 14.36
C LEU A 168 -2.55 13.69 15.11
N VAL A 169 -1.99 13.47 16.30
CA VAL A 169 -1.35 14.52 17.09
C VAL A 169 -0.13 15.08 16.36
N MET A 170 0.73 14.23 15.81
CA MET A 170 1.93 14.68 15.09
C MET A 170 1.57 15.45 13.81
N ASN A 171 0.58 14.99 13.04
CA ASN A 171 0.13 15.71 11.85
C ASN A 171 -0.49 17.06 12.21
N ALA A 172 -1.27 17.15 13.30
CA ALA A 172 -1.81 18.41 13.77
C ALA A 172 -0.69 19.37 14.23
N LEU A 173 0.31 18.88 14.96
CA LEU A 173 1.49 19.67 15.35
C LEU A 173 2.30 20.13 14.15
N GLN A 174 2.51 19.27 13.15
CA GLN A 174 3.16 19.64 11.89
C GLN A 174 2.38 20.75 11.19
N LEU A 175 1.06 20.63 11.10
CA LEU A 175 0.22 21.67 10.50
C LEU A 175 0.41 23.02 11.20
N VAL A 176 0.30 23.05 12.53
CA VAL A 176 0.45 24.27 13.34
C VAL A 176 1.86 24.85 13.18
N LEU A 177 2.89 24.03 13.31
CA LEU A 177 4.28 24.50 13.25
C LEU A 177 4.68 24.95 11.84
N LEU A 178 4.12 24.38 10.77
CA LEU A 178 4.33 24.89 9.41
C LEU A 178 3.77 26.32 9.22
N PHE A 179 2.69 26.68 9.92
CA PHE A 179 2.17 28.05 9.90
C PHE A 179 3.04 29.02 10.73
N LEU A 180 3.52 28.58 11.88
CA LEU A 180 4.27 29.43 12.82
C LEU A 180 5.74 29.58 12.42
N ILE A 181 6.42 28.47 12.10
CA ILE A 181 7.85 28.39 11.84
C ILE A 181 8.06 27.40 10.68
N PRO A 182 7.94 27.84 9.41
CA PRO A 182 8.08 26.98 8.25
C PRO A 182 9.53 26.50 8.10
N ASN A 183 9.86 25.41 8.79
CA ASN A 183 11.20 24.82 8.82
C ASN A 183 11.11 23.30 8.53
N PRO A 184 11.77 22.81 7.46
CA PRO A 184 11.70 21.41 7.05
C PRO A 184 12.36 20.46 8.06
N VAL A 185 13.35 20.93 8.83
CA VAL A 185 14.02 20.14 9.89
C VAL A 185 13.07 19.91 11.06
N ILE A 186 12.29 20.92 11.47
CA ILE A 186 11.26 20.78 12.51
C ILE A 186 10.19 19.77 12.05
N TYR A 187 9.73 19.89 10.80
CA TYR A 187 8.78 18.95 10.22
C TYR A 187 9.27 17.49 10.26
N ALA A 188 10.52 17.26 9.85
CA ALA A 188 11.15 15.94 9.89
C ALA A 188 11.37 15.44 11.33
N SER A 189 11.72 16.33 12.26
CA SER A 189 11.92 16.00 13.67
C SER A 189 10.62 15.50 14.32
N LEU A 190 9.47 16.08 13.97
CA LEU A 190 8.16 15.63 14.45
C LEU A 190 7.81 14.21 14.00
N GLN A 191 8.27 13.79 12.80
CA GLN A 191 8.07 12.40 12.36
C GLN A 191 8.84 11.42 13.25
N LEU A 192 10.12 11.72 13.50
CA LEU A 192 10.94 10.93 14.43
C LEU A 192 10.33 10.90 15.84
N LEU A 193 9.91 12.06 16.35
CA LEU A 193 9.25 12.14 17.65
C LEU A 193 7.97 11.29 17.71
N GLY A 194 7.17 11.28 16.65
CA GLY A 194 6.00 10.40 16.54
C GLY A 194 6.35 8.92 16.64
N THR A 195 7.36 8.47 15.90
CA THR A 195 7.82 7.08 15.96
C THR A 195 8.31 6.71 17.35
N VAL A 196 9.18 7.53 17.95
CA VAL A 196 9.71 7.31 19.31
C VAL A 196 8.59 7.32 20.34
N ALA A 197 7.68 8.30 20.30
CA ALA A 197 6.56 8.40 21.23
C ALA A 197 5.62 7.20 21.13
N SER A 198 5.26 6.77 19.91
CA SER A 198 4.39 5.60 19.73
C SER A 198 5.02 4.32 20.27
N ASN A 199 6.32 4.12 20.04
CA ASN A 199 7.06 2.98 20.54
C ASN A 199 7.19 3.02 22.07
N PHE A 200 7.40 4.19 22.66
CA PHE A 200 7.48 4.37 24.11
C PHE A 200 6.14 4.11 24.81
N VAL A 201 5.04 4.64 24.28
CA VAL A 201 3.69 4.39 24.82
C VAL A 201 3.34 2.90 24.75
N ILE A 202 3.64 2.22 23.65
CA ILE A 202 3.41 0.78 23.50
C ILE A 202 4.27 -0.01 24.49
N TRP A 203 5.55 0.33 24.62
CA TRP A 203 6.43 -0.28 25.61
C TRP A 203 5.87 -0.14 27.03
N PHE A 204 5.41 1.05 27.42
CA PHE A 204 4.82 1.29 28.74
C PHE A 204 3.55 0.44 28.98
N ILE A 205 2.69 0.30 27.96
CA ILE A 205 1.50 -0.56 28.04
C ILE A 205 1.88 -2.02 28.23
N VAL A 206 2.86 -2.53 27.47
CA VAL A 206 3.34 -3.91 27.61
C VAL A 206 3.96 -4.13 28.99
N MET A 207 4.76 -3.19 29.46
CA MET A 207 5.36 -3.22 30.80
C MET A 207 4.29 -3.42 31.88
N ARG A 208 3.18 -2.68 31.79
CA ARG A 208 2.10 -2.75 32.78
C ARG A 208 1.23 -4.01 32.64
N ARG A 209 0.94 -4.46 31.41
CA ARG A 209 0.02 -5.60 31.17
C ARG A 209 0.70 -6.95 31.29
N TYR A 210 1.97 -7.04 30.92
CA TYR A 210 2.73 -8.29 30.86
C TYR A 210 4.03 -8.16 31.67
N PRO A 211 3.95 -7.91 32.99
CA PRO A 211 5.14 -7.74 33.83
C PRO A 211 6.04 -8.99 33.83
N THR A 212 5.45 -10.19 33.74
CA THR A 212 6.19 -11.45 33.69
C THR A 212 7.04 -11.58 32.43
N LEU A 213 6.65 -10.97 31.31
CA LEU A 213 7.34 -11.05 30.02
C LEU A 213 8.43 -10.00 29.82
N GLN A 214 8.69 -9.14 30.82
CA GLN A 214 9.73 -8.11 30.73
C GLN A 214 11.14 -8.70 30.87
N ASP A 215 11.31 -9.62 31.82
CA ASP A 215 12.59 -10.30 32.00
C ASP A 215 12.68 -11.49 31.04
N THR A 216 13.34 -11.21 29.93
CA THR A 216 13.67 -12.20 28.89
C THR A 216 15.12 -12.65 28.99
N SER A 217 15.87 -12.18 29.99
CA SER A 217 17.26 -12.54 30.20
C SER A 217 17.36 -14.01 30.66
N GLY A 218 18.38 -14.73 30.19
CA GLY A 218 18.54 -16.16 30.48
C GLY A 218 17.70 -17.12 29.62
N TYR A 219 16.58 -16.68 29.05
CA TYR A 219 15.74 -17.53 28.19
C TYR A 219 16.26 -17.58 26.76
N MET A 220 16.50 -18.78 26.24
CA MET A 220 16.96 -19.00 24.87
C MET A 220 16.12 -20.05 24.16
N VAL A 221 15.81 -19.77 22.90
CA VAL A 221 15.20 -20.73 21.98
C VAL A 221 16.26 -21.75 21.55
N THR A 222 15.87 -23.01 21.42
CA THR A 222 16.78 -24.07 20.95
C THR A 222 17.25 -23.80 19.51
N ARG A 223 18.41 -24.36 19.12
CA ARG A 223 18.92 -24.21 17.75
C ARG A 223 17.94 -24.72 16.69
N LEU A 224 17.23 -25.81 17.00
CA LEU A 224 16.22 -26.41 16.12
C LEU A 224 15.00 -25.49 15.94
N GLU A 225 14.51 -24.90 17.02
CA GLU A 225 13.40 -23.94 16.96
C GLU A 225 13.81 -22.66 16.22
N LYS A 226 15.04 -22.17 16.43
CA LYS A 226 15.58 -21.05 15.65
C LYS A 226 15.54 -21.37 14.16
N VAL A 227 16.06 -22.54 13.76
CA VAL A 227 16.02 -22.99 12.36
C VAL A 227 14.58 -23.09 11.85
N ARG A 228 13.63 -23.57 12.66
CA ARG A 228 12.21 -23.67 12.28
C ARG A 228 11.57 -22.29 12.06
N ILE A 229 11.85 -21.32 12.92
CA ILE A 229 11.37 -19.94 12.82
C ILE A 229 11.89 -19.33 11.52
N PHE A 230 13.20 -19.42 11.26
CA PHE A 230 13.81 -18.82 10.06
C PHE A 230 13.55 -19.59 8.76
N LYS A 231 13.30 -20.90 8.79
CA LYS A 231 12.97 -21.67 7.57
C LYS A 231 11.69 -21.17 6.90
N ASN A 232 10.74 -20.66 7.69
CA ASN A 232 9.49 -20.10 7.21
C ASN A 232 9.62 -18.65 6.70
N SER A 233 10.78 -17.98 6.87
CA SER A 233 10.97 -16.59 6.43
C SER A 233 11.18 -16.41 4.94
N VAL A 234 11.71 -17.43 4.28
CA VAL A 234 12.09 -17.39 2.86
C VAL A 234 10.88 -17.14 1.94
N GLY A 235 9.66 -17.51 2.37
CA GLY A 235 8.45 -17.39 1.55
C GLY A 235 7.76 -16.04 1.54
N GLY A 236 7.70 -15.35 2.69
CA GLY A 236 7.19 -13.98 2.75
C GLY A 236 8.18 -12.96 2.19
N PHE A 237 9.47 -13.29 2.25
CA PHE A 237 10.56 -12.42 1.83
C PHE A 237 10.48 -12.00 0.36
N SER A 238 10.21 -12.92 -0.55
CA SER A 238 10.21 -12.64 -2.00
C SER A 238 9.10 -11.67 -2.42
N SER A 239 7.93 -11.75 -1.80
CA SER A 239 6.81 -10.85 -2.07
C SER A 239 7.08 -9.46 -1.50
N LYS A 240 7.68 -9.39 -0.30
CA LYS A 240 8.12 -8.13 0.32
C LYS A 240 9.23 -7.45 -0.50
N ILE A 241 10.22 -8.19 -0.99
CA ILE A 241 11.25 -7.67 -1.90
C ILE A 241 10.62 -7.06 -3.15
N GLY A 242 9.81 -7.84 -3.87
CA GLY A 242 9.30 -7.38 -5.15
C GLY A 242 8.43 -6.14 -5.02
N SER A 243 7.54 -6.10 -4.02
CA SER A 243 6.71 -4.92 -3.76
C SER A 243 7.54 -3.70 -3.35
N LEU A 244 8.53 -3.85 -2.47
CA LEU A 244 9.42 -2.76 -2.07
C LEU A 244 10.25 -2.21 -3.24
N ILE A 245 10.71 -3.09 -4.13
CA ILE A 245 11.47 -2.64 -5.30
C ILE A 245 10.56 -1.91 -6.28
N VAL A 246 9.41 -2.49 -6.66
CA VAL A 246 8.50 -1.88 -7.63
C VAL A 246 8.02 -0.51 -7.15
N PHE A 247 7.52 -0.39 -5.92
CA PHE A 247 6.98 0.89 -5.44
C PHE A 247 8.03 1.84 -4.86
N GLY A 248 9.12 1.31 -4.31
CA GLY A 248 10.19 2.12 -3.72
C GLY A 248 11.12 2.72 -4.77
N SER A 249 11.32 2.08 -5.93
CA SER A 249 12.27 2.54 -6.94
C SER A 249 11.79 3.74 -7.73
N ASP A 250 10.48 3.92 -7.93
CA ASP A 250 9.89 5.02 -8.70
C ASP A 250 10.44 6.41 -8.28
N ASN A 251 10.34 6.76 -7.00
CA ASN A 251 10.79 8.08 -6.51
C ASN A 251 12.31 8.26 -6.66
N ILE A 252 13.09 7.20 -6.49
CA ILE A 252 14.55 7.24 -6.63
C ILE A 252 14.90 7.47 -8.10
N ILE A 253 14.28 6.71 -9.01
CA ILE A 253 14.54 6.84 -10.45
C ILE A 253 14.07 8.20 -10.95
N LEU A 254 12.90 8.69 -10.53
CA LEU A 254 12.43 10.03 -10.87
C LEU A 254 13.44 11.09 -10.41
N SER A 255 13.94 11.00 -9.18
CA SER A 255 14.96 11.94 -8.68
C SER A 255 16.25 11.92 -9.51
N LEU A 256 16.72 10.73 -9.90
CA LEU A 256 17.95 10.55 -10.66
C LEU A 256 17.87 11.10 -12.09
N PHE A 257 16.70 11.06 -12.71
CA PHE A 257 16.54 11.35 -14.14
C PHE A 257 15.65 12.55 -14.46
N THR A 258 14.94 13.11 -13.47
CA THR A 258 14.13 14.33 -13.62
C THR A 258 14.59 15.37 -12.60
N ASP A 259 13.81 15.62 -11.55
CA ASP A 259 14.09 16.58 -10.49
C ASP A 259 13.19 16.30 -9.27
N LEU A 260 13.51 16.89 -8.13
CA LEU A 260 12.74 16.71 -6.90
C LEU A 260 11.31 17.27 -6.99
N ALA A 261 11.06 18.36 -7.71
CA ALA A 261 9.71 18.88 -7.83
C ALA A 261 8.80 17.90 -8.56
N THR A 262 9.29 17.23 -9.61
CA THR A 262 8.60 16.13 -10.31
C THR A 262 8.26 14.98 -9.36
N VAL A 263 9.18 14.57 -8.48
CA VAL A 263 8.91 13.57 -7.43
C VAL A 263 7.84 14.07 -6.45
N GLY A 264 7.89 15.34 -6.07
CA GLY A 264 6.91 15.99 -5.21
C GLY A 264 5.50 15.98 -5.82
N ILE A 265 5.39 16.25 -7.12
CA ILE A 265 4.13 16.18 -7.86
C ILE A 265 3.63 14.74 -7.94
N TYR A 266 4.48 13.78 -8.35
CA TYR A 266 4.10 12.36 -8.46
C TYR A 266 3.56 11.81 -7.14
N SER A 267 4.25 12.11 -6.03
CA SER A 267 3.81 11.67 -4.73
C SER A 267 2.47 12.28 -4.31
N ASN A 268 2.04 13.45 -4.82
CA ASN A 268 0.68 13.97 -4.58
C ASN A 268 -0.37 13.03 -5.17
N TYR A 269 -0.18 12.57 -6.40
CA TYR A 269 -1.06 11.58 -7.03
C TYR A 269 -1.06 10.25 -6.26
N SER A 270 0.11 9.83 -5.74
CA SER A 270 0.21 8.62 -4.92
C SER A 270 -0.68 8.66 -3.66
N VAL A 271 -0.94 9.83 -3.07
CA VAL A 271 -1.87 9.94 -1.92
C VAL A 271 -3.27 9.51 -2.32
N ILE A 272 -3.73 9.93 -3.50
CA ILE A 272 -5.08 9.61 -4.00
C ILE A 272 -5.15 8.13 -4.40
N THR A 273 -4.18 7.65 -5.18
CA THR A 273 -4.19 6.26 -5.65
C THR A 273 -4.05 5.27 -4.50
N ASN A 274 -3.17 5.53 -3.53
CA ASN A 274 -3.05 4.73 -2.31
C ASN A 274 -4.32 4.77 -1.47
N ALA A 275 -5.02 5.92 -1.46
CA ALA A 275 -6.25 6.02 -0.71
C ALA A 275 -7.36 5.11 -1.25
N ILE A 276 -7.49 5.06 -2.58
CA ILE A 276 -8.44 4.18 -3.27
C ILE A 276 -8.05 2.71 -3.07
N GLN A 277 -6.76 2.37 -3.22
CA GLN A 277 -6.27 1.01 -2.99
C GLN A 277 -6.54 0.52 -1.56
N THR A 278 -6.30 1.36 -0.56
CA THR A 278 -6.54 1.02 0.85
C THR A 278 -8.01 0.70 1.11
N ILE A 279 -8.94 1.45 0.50
CA ILE A 279 -10.38 1.16 0.61
C ILE A 279 -10.70 -0.23 0.05
N LEU A 280 -10.16 -0.58 -1.12
CA LEU A 280 -10.38 -1.92 -1.70
C LEU A 280 -9.70 -3.04 -0.91
N GLN A 281 -8.53 -2.79 -0.32
CA GLN A 281 -7.88 -3.75 0.57
C GLN A 281 -8.71 -4.06 1.82
N LYS A 282 -9.45 -3.08 2.36
CA LYS A 282 -10.43 -3.32 3.44
C LYS A 282 -11.57 -4.23 2.99
N VAL A 283 -12.07 -4.06 1.75
CA VAL A 283 -13.07 -4.96 1.15
C VAL A 283 -12.50 -6.37 0.98
N SER A 284 -11.28 -6.48 0.45
CA SER A 284 -10.56 -7.77 0.31
C SER A 284 -10.48 -8.50 1.66
N SER A 285 -9.97 -7.81 2.68
CA SER A 285 -9.80 -8.35 4.04
C SER A 285 -11.11 -8.85 4.68
N ALA A 286 -12.24 -8.22 4.35
CA ALA A 286 -13.55 -8.64 4.84
C ALA A 286 -14.07 -9.90 4.12
N LEU A 287 -13.66 -10.14 2.88
CA LEU A 287 -14.11 -11.28 2.06
C LEU A 287 -13.20 -12.51 2.20
N THR A 288 -11.90 -12.33 2.47
CA THR A 288 -10.91 -13.42 2.58
C THR A 288 -11.33 -14.57 3.50
N PRO A 289 -11.83 -14.34 4.73
CA PRO A 289 -12.25 -15.45 5.61
C PRO A 289 -13.41 -16.28 5.02
N SER A 290 -14.37 -15.63 4.36
CA SER A 290 -15.51 -16.29 3.74
C SER A 290 -15.09 -17.18 2.56
N VAL A 291 -14.15 -16.70 1.74
CA VAL A 291 -13.55 -17.49 0.66
C VAL A 291 -12.69 -18.64 1.21
N GLY A 292 -11.97 -18.42 2.31
CA GLY A 292 -11.19 -19.47 2.99
C GLY A 292 -12.08 -20.63 3.45
N ASN A 293 -13.22 -20.33 4.07
CA ASN A 293 -14.19 -21.36 4.49
C ASN A 293 -14.75 -22.14 3.30
N LEU A 294 -15.03 -21.47 2.18
CA LEU A 294 -15.47 -22.12 0.94
C LEU A 294 -14.42 -23.09 0.37
N GLY A 295 -13.13 -22.77 0.54
CA GLY A 295 -12.01 -23.64 0.16
C GLY A 295 -11.96 -24.96 0.95
N VAL A 296 -12.42 -24.96 2.21
CA VAL A 296 -12.46 -26.16 3.06
C VAL A 296 -13.49 -27.18 2.58
N GLU A 297 -14.58 -26.72 1.95
CA GLU A 297 -15.64 -27.58 1.41
C GLU A 297 -15.19 -28.44 0.21
N ARG A 298 -14.01 -28.16 -0.37
CA ARG A 298 -13.38 -28.89 -1.50
C ARG A 298 -14.22 -29.00 -2.78
N ASP A 299 -15.24 -28.15 -2.95
CA ASP A 299 -16.01 -28.03 -4.19
C ASP A 299 -15.39 -26.99 -5.13
N SER A 300 -14.66 -27.46 -6.14
CA SER A 300 -13.95 -26.60 -7.10
C SER A 300 -14.91 -25.84 -8.03
N GLU A 301 -16.06 -26.41 -8.36
CA GLU A 301 -17.07 -25.78 -9.22
C GLU A 301 -17.76 -24.63 -8.49
N LYS A 302 -18.18 -24.85 -7.24
CA LYS A 302 -18.72 -23.80 -6.38
C LYS A 302 -17.71 -22.68 -6.15
N ASN A 303 -16.44 -23.01 -5.88
CA ASN A 303 -15.37 -22.02 -5.74
C ASN A 303 -15.17 -21.17 -7.01
N ARG A 304 -15.32 -21.77 -8.20
CA ARG A 304 -15.22 -21.07 -9.49
C ARG A 304 -16.39 -20.11 -9.70
N ILE A 305 -17.61 -20.54 -9.38
CA ILE A 305 -18.81 -19.69 -9.45
C ILE A 305 -18.63 -18.48 -8.53
N VAL A 306 -18.23 -18.70 -7.28
CA VAL A 306 -18.02 -17.63 -6.30
C VAL A 306 -16.91 -16.67 -6.73
N LEU A 307 -15.79 -17.16 -7.28
CA LEU A 307 -14.74 -16.29 -7.82
C LEU A 307 -15.31 -15.38 -8.90
N THR A 308 -16.09 -15.95 -9.81
CA THR A 308 -16.65 -15.21 -10.94
C THR A 308 -17.68 -14.17 -10.49
N GLU A 309 -18.51 -14.49 -9.49
CA GLU A 309 -19.40 -13.52 -8.84
C GLU A 309 -18.62 -12.38 -8.17
N ILE A 310 -17.55 -12.71 -7.41
CA ILE A 310 -16.69 -11.71 -6.75
C ILE A 310 -16.03 -10.79 -7.78
N ILE A 311 -15.43 -11.35 -8.84
CA ILE A 311 -14.83 -10.56 -9.94
C ILE A 311 -15.88 -9.63 -10.55
N PHE A 312 -17.06 -10.15 -10.90
CA PHE A 312 -18.10 -9.37 -11.54
C PHE A 312 -18.59 -8.21 -10.67
N ILE A 313 -18.86 -8.46 -9.39
CA ILE A 313 -19.31 -7.45 -8.43
C ILE A 313 -18.23 -6.38 -8.23
N LEU A 314 -17.00 -6.80 -7.92
CA LEU A 314 -15.91 -5.87 -7.65
C LEU A 314 -15.55 -5.05 -8.88
N TYR A 315 -15.47 -5.66 -10.07
CA TYR A 315 -15.14 -4.93 -11.29
C TYR A 315 -16.26 -3.98 -11.73
N THR A 316 -17.53 -4.31 -11.45
CA THR A 316 -18.65 -3.38 -11.67
C THR A 316 -18.54 -2.16 -10.75
N LEU A 317 -18.21 -2.36 -9.47
CA LEU A 317 -17.95 -1.26 -8.53
C LEU A 317 -16.74 -0.43 -8.94
N ILE A 318 -15.65 -1.09 -9.35
CA ILE A 318 -14.43 -0.45 -9.85
C ILE A 318 -14.73 0.36 -11.12
N ALA A 319 -15.53 -0.16 -12.06
CA ALA A 319 -15.88 0.56 -13.28
C ALA A 319 -16.63 1.87 -13.02
N GLY A 320 -17.57 1.86 -12.07
CA GLY A 320 -18.25 3.08 -11.63
C GLY A 320 -17.30 4.07 -10.95
N GLY A 321 -16.49 3.59 -10.00
CA GLY A 321 -15.51 4.43 -9.29
C GLY A 321 -14.42 5.00 -10.21
N TYR A 322 -13.94 4.20 -11.16
CA TYR A 322 -12.90 4.59 -12.12
C TYR A 322 -13.42 5.62 -13.13
N ALA A 323 -14.69 5.48 -13.58
CA ALA A 323 -15.36 6.49 -14.40
C ALA A 323 -15.41 7.86 -13.70
N ILE A 324 -15.71 7.90 -12.39
CA ILE A 324 -15.69 9.12 -11.59
C ILE A 324 -14.25 9.65 -11.48
N TYR A 325 -13.31 8.77 -11.13
CA TYR A 325 -11.90 9.11 -10.94
C TYR A 325 -11.29 9.80 -12.17
N LEU A 326 -11.52 9.26 -13.37
CA LEU A 326 -10.97 9.81 -14.61
C LEU A 326 -11.41 11.26 -14.88
N VAL A 327 -12.62 11.63 -14.47
CA VAL A 327 -13.16 12.99 -14.67
C VAL A 327 -12.73 13.93 -13.54
N VAL A 328 -12.68 13.43 -12.31
CA VAL A 328 -12.48 14.25 -11.11
C VAL A 328 -11.01 14.49 -10.80
N LEU A 329 -10.09 13.61 -11.23
CA LEU A 329 -8.68 13.66 -10.85
C LEU A 329 -8.03 15.02 -11.15
N SER A 330 -8.03 15.47 -12.42
CA SER A 330 -7.34 16.71 -12.80
C SER A 330 -7.94 17.94 -12.11
N PRO A 331 -9.27 18.16 -12.12
CA PRO A 331 -9.88 19.29 -11.42
C PRO A 331 -9.63 19.26 -9.90
N PHE A 332 -9.67 18.07 -9.30
CA PHE A 332 -9.38 17.90 -7.88
C PHE A 332 -7.94 18.24 -7.54
N MET A 333 -6.97 17.78 -8.35
CA MET A 333 -5.55 18.09 -8.17
C MET A 333 -5.29 19.59 -8.28
N ARG A 334 -5.85 20.26 -9.29
CA ARG A 334 -5.75 21.73 -9.44
C ARG A 334 -6.31 22.47 -8.23
N MET A 335 -7.43 22.01 -7.68
CA MET A 335 -8.04 22.59 -6.48
C MET A 335 -7.20 22.33 -5.21
N TRP A 336 -6.65 21.12 -5.06
CA TRP A 336 -5.99 20.70 -3.81
C TRP A 336 -4.54 21.19 -3.70
N VAL A 337 -3.73 21.02 -4.76
CA VAL A 337 -2.28 21.32 -4.74
C VAL A 337 -1.89 22.50 -5.63
N GLY A 338 -2.83 23.03 -6.42
CA GLY A 338 -2.63 24.18 -7.30
C GLY A 338 -2.07 23.80 -8.69
N GLU A 339 -2.32 24.65 -9.68
CA GLU A 339 -2.01 24.43 -11.12
C GLU A 339 -0.54 24.04 -11.39
N ARG A 340 0.41 24.59 -10.64
CA ARG A 340 1.85 24.31 -10.83
C ARG A 340 2.28 22.91 -10.35
N SER A 341 1.40 22.21 -9.63
CA SER A 341 1.65 20.90 -9.03
C SER A 341 0.80 19.80 -9.67
N VAL A 342 0.38 19.99 -10.93
CA VAL A 342 -0.47 19.06 -11.70
C VAL A 342 0.29 18.61 -12.93
N PHE A 343 0.20 17.33 -13.26
CA PHE A 343 0.78 16.79 -14.48
C PHE A 343 -0.11 17.03 -15.70
N GLY A 344 0.51 16.97 -16.89
CA GLY A 344 -0.25 16.97 -18.14
C GLY A 344 -1.10 15.71 -18.31
N VAL A 345 -2.11 15.80 -19.17
CA VAL A 345 -3.13 14.75 -19.44
C VAL A 345 -2.51 13.37 -19.71
N GLN A 346 -1.37 13.33 -20.40
CA GLN A 346 -0.64 12.09 -20.71
C GLN A 346 -0.21 11.33 -19.45
N ALA A 347 0.47 12.02 -18.52
CA ALA A 347 0.93 11.43 -17.27
C ALA A 347 -0.25 11.05 -16.36
N GLU A 348 -1.28 11.90 -16.27
CA GLU A 348 -2.50 11.59 -15.50
C GLU A 348 -3.22 10.34 -16.04
N THR A 349 -3.26 10.17 -17.36
CA THR A 349 -3.81 8.98 -18.01
C THR A 349 -2.99 7.74 -17.67
N LEU A 350 -1.66 7.83 -17.72
CA LEU A 350 -0.78 6.73 -17.33
C LEU A 350 -0.92 6.38 -15.83
N ILE A 351 -1.03 7.37 -14.94
CA ILE A 351 -1.33 7.15 -13.51
C ILE A 351 -2.67 6.42 -13.35
N SER A 352 -3.68 6.80 -14.14
CA SER A 352 -4.99 6.15 -14.14
C SER A 352 -4.92 4.68 -14.57
N ILE A 353 -4.10 4.38 -15.59
CA ILE A 353 -3.83 3.00 -16.05
C ILE A 353 -3.12 2.20 -14.95
N VAL A 354 -2.11 2.77 -14.29
CA VAL A 354 -1.43 2.12 -13.16
C VAL A 354 -2.43 1.82 -12.04
N LEU A 355 -3.31 2.77 -11.70
CA LEU A 355 -4.33 2.57 -10.68
C LEU A 355 -5.25 1.40 -11.04
N ILE A 356 -5.85 1.40 -12.24
CA ILE A 356 -6.81 0.35 -12.61
C ILE A 356 -6.15 -1.03 -12.65
N LEU A 357 -4.89 -1.13 -13.12
CA LEU A 357 -4.12 -2.38 -13.09
C LEU A 357 -3.90 -2.92 -11.67
N GLN A 358 -3.82 -2.06 -10.65
CA GLN A 358 -3.77 -2.51 -9.26
C GLN A 358 -5.15 -2.92 -8.74
N LEU A 359 -6.21 -2.18 -9.07
CA LEU A 359 -7.57 -2.48 -8.57
C LEU A 359 -8.11 -3.80 -9.13
N VAL A 360 -7.78 -4.15 -10.38
CA VAL A 360 -8.20 -5.45 -10.98
C VAL A 360 -7.55 -6.66 -10.31
N ARG A 361 -6.46 -6.49 -9.54
CA ARG A 361 -5.81 -7.60 -8.81
C ARG A 361 -6.57 -8.02 -7.56
N VAL A 362 -7.42 -7.15 -7.03
CA VAL A 362 -8.06 -7.33 -5.71
C VAL A 362 -8.84 -8.65 -5.58
N PRO A 363 -9.68 -9.09 -6.54
CA PRO A 363 -10.36 -10.38 -6.45
C PRO A 363 -9.40 -11.57 -6.33
N PHE A 364 -8.25 -11.48 -6.99
CA PHE A 364 -7.23 -12.53 -6.97
C PHE A 364 -6.46 -12.53 -5.66
N TRP A 365 -6.16 -11.36 -5.09
CA TRP A 365 -5.56 -11.27 -3.74
C TRP A 365 -6.41 -11.97 -2.69
N ILE A 366 -7.74 -11.81 -2.73
CA ILE A 366 -8.68 -12.52 -1.82
C ILE A 366 -8.43 -14.03 -1.87
N TYR A 367 -8.35 -14.62 -3.07
CA TYR A 367 -8.14 -16.06 -3.23
C TYR A 367 -6.71 -16.48 -2.89
N ILE A 368 -5.71 -15.70 -3.27
CA ILE A 368 -4.30 -15.98 -2.96
C ILE A 368 -4.11 -16.03 -1.44
N ASP A 369 -4.70 -15.09 -0.72
CA ASP A 369 -4.61 -15.03 0.73
C ASP A 369 -5.44 -16.11 1.42
N ALA A 370 -6.68 -16.34 0.95
CA ALA A 370 -7.56 -17.37 1.49
C ALA A 370 -6.98 -18.79 1.35
N PHE A 371 -6.28 -19.08 0.25
CA PHE A 371 -5.70 -20.40 -0.03
C PHE A 371 -4.21 -20.52 0.29
N GLY A 372 -3.58 -19.47 0.85
CA GLY A 372 -2.17 -19.50 1.24
C GLY A 372 -1.18 -19.68 0.07
N LEU A 373 -1.48 -19.08 -1.08
CA LEU A 373 -0.73 -19.29 -2.33
C LEU A 373 0.49 -18.35 -2.50
N GLN A 374 0.95 -17.70 -1.42
CA GLN A 374 2.06 -16.74 -1.47
C GLN A 374 3.38 -17.42 -1.87
N TRP A 375 3.65 -18.63 -1.35
CA TRP A 375 4.85 -19.40 -1.69
C TRP A 375 4.91 -19.79 -3.18
N VAL A 376 3.77 -20.11 -3.77
CA VAL A 376 3.66 -20.49 -5.19
C VAL A 376 4.06 -19.31 -6.09
N GLN A 377 3.78 -18.09 -5.64
CA GLN A 377 4.03 -16.86 -6.39
C GLN A 377 5.37 -16.19 -6.04
N ARG A 378 6.23 -16.83 -5.26
CA ARG A 378 7.46 -16.21 -4.76
C ARG A 378 8.34 -15.59 -5.86
N TRP A 379 8.46 -16.27 -7.00
CA TRP A 379 9.27 -15.79 -8.12
C TRP A 379 8.60 -14.67 -8.93
N LYS A 380 7.26 -14.60 -8.93
CA LYS A 380 6.50 -13.57 -9.65
C LYS A 380 6.97 -12.17 -9.25
N SER A 381 7.03 -11.90 -7.96
CA SER A 381 7.38 -10.58 -7.42
C SER A 381 8.84 -10.19 -7.73
N ILE A 382 9.76 -11.15 -7.75
CA ILE A 382 11.17 -10.90 -8.11
C ILE A 382 11.30 -10.60 -9.61
N ILE A 383 10.62 -11.39 -10.45
CA ILE A 383 10.62 -11.18 -11.91
C ILE A 383 9.95 -9.85 -12.26
N GLU A 384 8.81 -9.53 -11.63
CA GLU A 384 8.11 -8.25 -11.77
C GLU A 384 9.05 -7.08 -11.43
N ALA A 385 9.73 -7.13 -10.29
CA ALA A 385 10.67 -6.10 -9.88
C ALA A 385 11.84 -5.91 -10.85
N PHE A 386 12.42 -7.01 -11.35
CA PHE A 386 13.49 -6.95 -12.34
C PHE A 386 13.01 -6.34 -13.67
N VAL A 387 11.90 -6.83 -14.20
CA VAL A 387 11.31 -6.33 -15.45
C VAL A 387 10.89 -4.87 -15.29
N ASN A 388 10.33 -4.49 -14.15
CA ASN A 388 9.96 -3.11 -13.84
C ASN A 388 11.17 -2.17 -13.89
N ILE A 389 12.23 -2.45 -13.11
CA ILE A 389 13.43 -1.61 -13.12
C ILE A 389 14.02 -1.54 -14.54
N PHE A 390 14.13 -2.68 -15.22
CA PHE A 390 14.72 -2.73 -16.56
C PHE A 390 13.95 -1.85 -17.55
N LEU A 391 12.62 -2.02 -17.64
CA LEU A 391 11.79 -1.23 -18.54
C LEU A 391 11.75 0.25 -18.14
N THR A 392 11.67 0.55 -16.85
CA THR A 392 11.71 1.92 -16.35
C THR A 392 13.02 2.61 -16.74
N LEU A 393 14.18 1.99 -16.49
CA LEU A 393 15.48 2.56 -16.87
C LEU A 393 15.61 2.70 -18.39
N LEU A 394 15.07 1.75 -19.16
CA LEU A 394 15.03 1.83 -20.62
C LEU A 394 14.22 3.06 -21.09
N PHE A 395 13.04 3.30 -20.53
CA PHE A 395 12.19 4.42 -20.94
C PHE A 395 12.66 5.78 -20.43
N VAL A 396 13.27 5.81 -19.25
CA VAL A 396 13.71 7.06 -18.63
C VAL A 396 15.09 7.49 -19.15
N GLY A 397 16.02 6.56 -19.36
CA GLY A 397 17.37 6.85 -19.85
C GLY A 397 17.40 7.09 -21.37
N PRO A 398 17.42 6.03 -22.20
CA PRO A 398 17.44 6.16 -23.66
C PRO A 398 16.29 6.97 -24.28
N PHE A 399 15.04 6.69 -23.87
CA PHE A 399 13.87 7.35 -24.47
C PHE A 399 13.51 8.70 -23.84
N LYS A 400 14.15 9.06 -22.71
CA LYS A 400 13.97 10.36 -22.02
C LYS A 400 12.51 10.71 -21.71
N LEU A 401 11.68 9.72 -21.38
CA LEU A 401 10.25 9.91 -21.14
C LEU A 401 9.91 10.47 -19.73
N GLY A 402 10.91 10.72 -18.87
CA GLY A 402 10.70 11.26 -17.53
C GLY A 402 9.68 10.45 -16.72
N VAL A 403 8.69 11.12 -16.13
CA VAL A 403 7.63 10.46 -15.34
C VAL A 403 6.81 9.46 -16.14
N ASN A 404 6.56 9.73 -17.43
CA ASN A 404 5.85 8.81 -18.31
C ASN A 404 6.63 7.50 -18.49
N GLY A 405 7.96 7.55 -18.48
CA GLY A 405 8.82 6.37 -18.59
C GLY A 405 8.70 5.44 -17.38
N VAL A 406 8.66 6.01 -16.17
CA VAL A 406 8.45 5.25 -14.93
C VAL A 406 7.07 4.59 -14.93
N LEU A 407 6.03 5.35 -15.28
CA LEU A 407 4.67 4.83 -15.36
C LEU A 407 4.52 3.72 -16.41
N LEU A 408 5.12 3.88 -17.60
CA LEU A 408 5.12 2.85 -18.65
C LEU A 408 5.88 1.60 -18.22
N GLY A 409 7.01 1.75 -17.53
CA GLY A 409 7.74 0.62 -16.95
C GLY A 409 6.87 -0.18 -15.98
N THR A 410 6.11 0.50 -15.13
CA THR A 410 5.14 -0.12 -14.21
C THR A 410 3.97 -0.78 -14.92
N ILE A 411 3.38 -0.14 -15.93
CA ILE A 411 2.28 -0.71 -16.73
C ILE A 411 2.72 -1.98 -17.44
N LEU A 412 3.85 -1.92 -18.16
CA LEU A 412 4.32 -3.05 -18.96
C LEU A 412 4.84 -4.19 -18.10
N SER A 413 5.58 -3.91 -17.03
CA SER A 413 6.00 -4.97 -16.09
C SER A 413 4.81 -5.67 -15.44
N THR A 414 3.79 -4.93 -15.02
CA THR A 414 2.55 -5.51 -14.46
C THR A 414 1.82 -6.37 -15.50
N ALA A 415 1.66 -5.86 -16.72
CA ALA A 415 0.99 -6.59 -17.80
C ALA A 415 1.73 -7.88 -18.19
N MET A 416 3.06 -7.83 -18.27
CA MET A 416 3.91 -8.95 -18.68
C MET A 416 4.08 -10.02 -17.60
N THR A 417 3.86 -9.69 -16.33
CA THR A 417 4.11 -10.62 -15.21
C THR A 417 2.84 -10.88 -14.42
N VAL A 418 2.32 -9.89 -13.73
CA VAL A 418 1.27 -10.04 -12.73
C VAL A 418 -0.08 -10.43 -13.34
N SER A 419 -0.52 -9.70 -14.37
CA SER A 419 -1.91 -9.69 -14.82
C SER A 419 -2.43 -11.07 -15.25
N TRP A 420 -1.55 -11.96 -15.71
CA TRP A 420 -1.91 -13.32 -16.12
C TRP A 420 -1.43 -14.39 -15.13
N ILE A 421 -0.35 -14.16 -14.37
CA ILE A 421 0.16 -15.14 -13.39
C ILE A 421 -0.82 -15.32 -12.23
N GLU A 422 -1.37 -14.24 -11.67
CA GLU A 422 -2.27 -14.35 -10.50
C GLU A 422 -3.54 -15.15 -10.82
N PRO A 423 -4.27 -14.86 -11.91
CA PRO A 423 -5.41 -15.67 -12.30
C PRO A 423 -5.02 -17.12 -12.64
N PHE A 424 -3.90 -17.33 -13.34
CA PHE A 424 -3.43 -18.68 -13.70
C PHE A 424 -3.14 -19.56 -12.48
N VAL A 425 -2.48 -19.01 -11.46
CA VAL A 425 -2.18 -19.72 -10.21
C VAL A 425 -3.47 -20.15 -9.51
N ILE A 426 -4.48 -19.29 -9.46
CA ILE A 426 -5.78 -19.63 -8.84
C ILE A 426 -6.49 -20.73 -9.65
N TYR A 427 -6.42 -20.69 -10.97
CA TYR A 427 -7.05 -21.72 -11.79
C TYR A 427 -6.34 -23.09 -11.70
N LYS A 428 -5.01 -23.08 -11.61
CA LYS A 428 -4.19 -24.29 -11.56
C LYS A 428 -4.26 -25.03 -10.22
N TYR A 429 -4.23 -24.29 -9.10
CA TYR A 429 -4.07 -24.90 -7.77
C TYR A 429 -5.42 -25.12 -7.06
N PRO A 430 -6.16 -24.08 -6.60
CA PRO A 430 -7.40 -24.29 -5.87
C PRO A 430 -8.58 -24.71 -6.76
N LEU A 431 -8.69 -24.19 -8.00
CA LEU A 431 -9.87 -24.45 -8.84
C LEU A 431 -9.73 -25.68 -9.75
N LYS A 432 -8.51 -26.16 -10.02
CA LYS A 432 -8.21 -27.32 -10.88
C LYS A 432 -9.00 -27.34 -12.20
N GLY A 433 -9.15 -26.18 -12.85
CA GLY A 433 -10.02 -26.01 -14.01
C GLY A 433 -9.41 -25.16 -15.12
N ASN A 434 -10.10 -25.11 -16.26
CA ASN A 434 -9.66 -24.33 -17.43
C ASN A 434 -9.96 -22.84 -17.28
N PHE A 435 -9.02 -22.01 -17.75
CA PHE A 435 -9.04 -20.55 -17.63
C PHE A 435 -10.08 -19.85 -18.54
N GLN A 436 -10.66 -20.56 -19.52
CA GLN A 436 -11.45 -20.00 -20.61
C GLN A 436 -12.66 -19.14 -20.16
N GLY A 437 -13.37 -19.54 -19.10
CA GLY A 437 -14.57 -18.82 -18.64
C GLY A 437 -14.28 -17.47 -17.97
N VAL A 438 -13.19 -17.37 -17.21
CA VAL A 438 -12.79 -16.10 -16.58
C VAL A 438 -11.98 -15.23 -17.53
N SER A 439 -11.22 -15.80 -18.47
CA SER A 439 -10.53 -14.98 -19.47
C SER A 439 -11.49 -14.12 -20.29
N GLU A 440 -12.65 -14.64 -20.69
CA GLU A 440 -13.64 -13.84 -21.41
C GLU A 440 -14.15 -12.68 -20.55
N LEU A 441 -14.45 -12.93 -19.28
CA LEU A 441 -14.88 -11.91 -18.32
C LEU A 441 -13.82 -10.83 -18.14
N LEU A 442 -12.55 -11.23 -17.96
CA LEU A 442 -11.42 -10.31 -17.81
C LEU A 442 -11.18 -9.48 -19.06
N CYS A 443 -11.25 -10.08 -20.25
CA CYS A 443 -11.10 -9.34 -21.51
C CYS A 443 -12.23 -8.32 -21.71
N LYS A 444 -13.48 -8.67 -21.40
CA LYS A 444 -14.62 -7.75 -21.50
C LYS A 444 -14.46 -6.55 -20.56
N PHE A 445 -14.08 -6.78 -19.30
CA PHE A 445 -13.80 -5.67 -18.39
C PHE A 445 -12.54 -4.88 -18.77
N GLY A 446 -11.50 -5.54 -19.27
CA GLY A 446 -10.31 -4.87 -19.81
C GLY A 446 -10.65 -3.91 -20.95
N LEU A 447 -11.51 -4.34 -21.86
CA LEU A 447 -12.04 -3.49 -22.94
C LEU A 447 -12.86 -2.33 -22.38
N LEU A 448 -13.73 -2.56 -21.39
CA LEU A 448 -14.49 -1.50 -20.72
C LEU A 448 -13.55 -0.44 -20.12
N PHE A 449 -12.55 -0.86 -19.34
CA PHE A 449 -11.58 0.06 -18.72
C PHE A 449 -10.73 0.80 -19.77
N GLY A 450 -10.38 0.13 -20.87
CA GLY A 450 -9.70 0.74 -22.01
C GLY A 450 -10.53 1.85 -22.65
N ILE A 451 -11.81 1.58 -22.94
CA ILE A 451 -12.74 2.58 -23.49
C ILE A 451 -12.92 3.74 -22.50
N GLN A 452 -13.14 3.46 -21.21
CA GLN A 452 -13.27 4.50 -20.19
C GLN A 452 -12.02 5.40 -20.14
N THR A 453 -10.83 4.80 -20.13
CA THR A 453 -9.56 5.54 -20.13
C THR A 453 -9.41 6.41 -21.38
N PHE A 454 -9.74 5.87 -22.55
CA PHE A 454 -9.72 6.61 -23.81
C PHE A 454 -10.71 7.79 -23.81
N LEU A 455 -11.94 7.57 -23.36
CA LEU A 455 -12.94 8.63 -23.24
C LEU A 455 -12.55 9.68 -22.21
N GLY A 456 -11.95 9.27 -21.09
CA GLY A 456 -11.40 10.19 -20.08
C GLY A 456 -10.30 11.07 -20.67
N TYR A 457 -9.36 10.49 -21.42
CA TYR A 457 -8.31 11.23 -22.14
C TYR A 457 -8.88 12.25 -23.11
N LEU A 458 -9.86 11.85 -23.95
CA LEU A 458 -10.53 12.76 -24.88
C LEU A 458 -11.29 13.87 -24.13
N GLY A 459 -11.97 13.52 -23.03
CA GLY A 459 -12.74 14.46 -22.24
C GLY A 459 -11.88 15.55 -21.59
N GLU A 460 -10.71 15.20 -21.06
CA GLU A 460 -9.78 16.20 -20.51
C GLU A 460 -9.11 17.02 -21.61
N THR A 461 -8.77 16.40 -22.74
CA THR A 461 -8.08 17.09 -23.85
C THR A 461 -8.99 18.08 -24.58
N TYR A 462 -10.26 17.72 -24.83
CA TYR A 462 -11.12 18.45 -25.78
C TYR A 462 -12.36 19.10 -25.15
N LEU A 463 -12.92 18.55 -24.07
CA LEU A 463 -14.22 19.04 -23.57
C LEU A 463 -14.12 20.25 -22.65
N GLY A 464 -12.92 20.61 -22.15
CA GLY A 464 -12.68 21.83 -21.37
C GLY A 464 -13.62 22.02 -20.16
N GLY A 465 -13.48 23.14 -19.44
CA GLY A 465 -14.43 23.52 -18.38
C GLY A 465 -14.19 22.86 -17.03
N ASN A 466 -13.68 23.67 -16.09
CA ASN A 466 -13.41 23.29 -14.70
C ASN A 466 -14.53 23.73 -13.74
N SER A 467 -15.67 24.19 -14.26
CA SER A 467 -16.81 24.55 -13.42
C SER A 467 -17.42 23.30 -12.78
N LEU A 468 -17.93 23.43 -11.55
CA LEU A 468 -18.52 22.31 -10.82
C LEU A 468 -19.67 21.65 -11.61
N ILE A 469 -20.45 22.44 -12.34
CA ILE A 469 -21.53 21.96 -13.22
C ILE A 469 -20.97 21.12 -14.38
N SER A 470 -19.90 21.58 -15.04
CA SER A 470 -19.23 20.81 -16.12
C SER A 470 -18.71 19.47 -15.60
N ILE A 471 -18.05 19.49 -14.43
CA ILE A 471 -17.53 18.28 -13.79
C ILE A 471 -18.67 17.30 -13.47
N MET A 472 -19.76 17.77 -12.85
CA MET A 472 -20.92 16.92 -12.56
C MET A 472 -21.56 16.34 -13.83
N GLY A 473 -21.66 17.13 -14.90
CA GLY A 473 -22.16 16.67 -16.20
C GLY A 473 -21.28 15.56 -16.81
N LYS A 474 -19.95 15.75 -16.81
CA LYS A 474 -18.99 14.74 -17.27
C LYS A 474 -19.03 13.46 -16.44
N VAL A 475 -19.16 13.58 -15.11
CA VAL A 475 -19.30 12.42 -14.21
C VAL A 475 -20.58 11.65 -14.53
N ALA A 476 -21.72 12.34 -14.66
CA ALA A 476 -22.99 11.71 -15.01
C ALA A 476 -22.91 10.99 -16.37
N MET A 477 -22.31 11.63 -17.37
CA MET A 477 -22.09 11.03 -18.69
C MET A 477 -21.23 9.76 -18.61
N MET A 478 -20.08 9.82 -17.92
CA MET A 478 -19.18 8.67 -17.79
C MET A 478 -19.81 7.51 -17.00
N LEU A 479 -20.61 7.81 -15.98
CA LEU A 479 -21.36 6.79 -15.24
C LEU A 479 -22.46 6.14 -16.09
N LEU A 480 -23.23 6.93 -16.83
CA LEU A 480 -24.26 6.42 -17.74
C LEU A 480 -23.63 5.55 -18.84
N LEU A 481 -22.52 5.99 -19.42
CA LEU A 481 -21.76 5.21 -20.41
C LEU A 481 -21.23 3.90 -19.81
N SER A 482 -20.67 3.95 -18.60
CA SER A 482 -20.21 2.76 -17.88
C SER A 482 -21.36 1.78 -17.65
N ALA A 483 -22.51 2.26 -17.16
CA ALA A 483 -23.69 1.43 -16.90
C ALA A 483 -24.23 0.83 -18.20
N ALA A 484 -24.35 1.62 -19.27
CA ALA A 484 -24.79 1.16 -20.58
C ALA A 484 -23.87 0.07 -21.14
N MET A 485 -22.55 0.26 -21.10
CA MET A 485 -21.59 -0.76 -21.56
C MET A 485 -21.67 -2.04 -20.74
N ILE A 486 -21.82 -1.95 -19.41
CA ILE A 486 -22.01 -3.14 -18.56
C ILE A 486 -23.28 -3.90 -18.96
N ILE A 487 -24.39 -3.19 -19.19
CA ILE A 487 -25.65 -3.82 -19.64
C ILE A 487 -25.48 -4.46 -21.02
N ILE A 488 -24.81 -3.80 -21.96
CA ILE A 488 -24.58 -4.33 -23.33
C ILE A 488 -23.70 -5.58 -23.28
N MET A 489 -22.59 -5.54 -22.54
CA MET A 489 -21.61 -6.62 -22.51
C MET A 489 -22.03 -7.81 -21.64
N PHE A 490 -22.79 -7.56 -20.56
CA PHE A 490 -23.10 -8.57 -19.54
C PHE A 490 -24.58 -8.80 -19.30
N GLY A 491 -25.50 -8.05 -19.91
CA GLY A 491 -26.94 -8.10 -19.61
C GLY A 491 -27.59 -9.48 -19.83
N ARG A 492 -27.00 -10.32 -20.69
CA ARG A 492 -27.44 -11.70 -20.94
C ARG A 492 -26.66 -12.77 -20.15
N SER A 493 -25.67 -12.37 -19.35
CA SER A 493 -24.85 -13.31 -18.59
C SER A 493 -25.57 -13.81 -17.34
N ASN A 494 -25.30 -15.06 -16.94
CA ASN A 494 -25.86 -15.64 -15.72
C ASN A 494 -25.49 -14.83 -14.46
N TYR A 495 -24.27 -14.29 -14.40
CA TYR A 495 -23.79 -13.50 -13.26
C TYR A 495 -24.54 -12.17 -13.10
N PHE A 496 -24.87 -11.51 -14.22
CA PHE A 496 -25.70 -10.29 -14.19
C PHE A 496 -27.13 -10.58 -13.71
N LEU A 497 -27.73 -11.69 -14.18
CA LEU A 497 -29.07 -12.11 -13.74
C LEU A 497 -29.11 -12.48 -12.26
N VAL A 498 -28.09 -13.17 -11.75
CA VAL A 498 -27.96 -13.50 -10.33
C VAL A 498 -27.83 -12.23 -9.49
N LEU A 499 -26.99 -11.27 -9.91
CA LEU A 499 -26.83 -10.01 -9.20
C LEU A 499 -28.13 -9.20 -9.19
N LYS A 500 -28.82 -9.09 -10.34
CA LYS A 500 -30.12 -8.42 -10.46
C LYS A 500 -31.15 -9.02 -9.49
N LYS A 501 -31.24 -10.36 -9.41
CA LYS A 501 -32.12 -11.06 -8.47
C LYS A 501 -31.78 -10.81 -7.00
N ARG A 502 -30.51 -10.55 -6.67
CA ARG A 502 -30.09 -10.23 -5.29
C ARG A 502 -30.36 -8.77 -4.91
N LEU A 503 -30.24 -7.83 -5.86
CA LEU A 503 -30.40 -6.39 -5.61
C LEU A 503 -31.86 -5.91 -5.64
N PHE A 504 -32.68 -6.48 -6.52
CA PHE A 504 -34.07 -6.06 -6.74
C PHE A 504 -35.08 -7.09 -6.19
N LYS A 505 -34.74 -7.70 -5.06
CA LYS A 505 -35.53 -8.74 -4.41
C LYS A 505 -36.64 -8.15 -3.54
#